data_AF-A0A5K1CBW8-F1
#
_entry.id   AF-A0A5K1CBW8-F1
#
_cell.length_a   1.000
_cell.length_b   1.000
_cell.length_c   1.000
_cell.angle_alpha   90.00
_cell.angle_beta   90.00
_cell.angle_gamma   90.00
#
_symmetry.space_group_name_H-M   'P 1'
#
loop_
_entity.id
_entity.type
_entity.pdbx_description
1 polymer ?
#
loop_
_entity_poly.entity_id
_entity_poly.type
_entity_poly.pdbx_seq_one_letter_code
_entity_poly.pdbx_strand_id
1 'polypeptide(L)'
;MVKLKAGSRPPWVGLGAAVWVQVAAGNPFNFPLYSPTLKSVLGYSQQQLTLLGVANDIGENVGILPGIACNKLPPWVLLMIGALFCFLGYGVIWLAVSQTVSSLPFIV
;
A
#
# COMPACT_ATOMS: atom_id res chain seq x y z
N MET A 1 2.80 -9.10 37.01
CA MET A 1 3.44 -10.28 36.40
C MET A 1 3.13 -10.28 34.91
N VAL A 2 4.10 -9.92 34.07
CA VAL A 2 3.92 -9.90 32.59
C VAL A 2 3.87 -11.36 32.12
N LYS A 3 2.75 -11.79 31.54
CA LYS A 3 2.64 -13.11 30.89
C LYS A 3 3.52 -13.11 29.63
N LEU A 4 4.76 -13.56 29.74
CA LEU A 4 5.58 -13.84 28.57
C LEU A 4 5.00 -15.06 27.87
N LYS A 5 4.39 -14.84 26.70
CA LYS A 5 3.87 -15.90 25.84
C LYS A 5 5.08 -16.64 25.27
N ALA A 6 5.48 -17.74 25.90
CA ALA A 6 6.49 -18.64 25.36
C ALA A 6 6.01 -19.15 24.00
N GLY A 7 6.55 -18.57 22.92
CA GLY A 7 6.21 -18.98 21.56
C GLY A 7 6.76 -20.38 21.32
N SER A 8 5.89 -21.34 21.01
CA SER A 8 6.28 -22.71 20.61
C SER A 8 7.01 -22.77 19.24
N ARG A 9 7.28 -21.62 18.61
CA ARG A 9 7.81 -21.50 17.26
C ARG A 9 9.22 -20.88 17.32
N PRO A 10 10.17 -21.32 16.49
CA PRO A 10 11.52 -20.77 16.47
C PRO A 10 11.46 -19.24 16.27
N PRO A 11 12.22 -18.45 17.04
CA PRO A 11 12.18 -16.98 16.97
C PRO A 11 12.47 -16.44 15.56
N TRP A 12 13.23 -17.21 14.79
CA TRP A 12 13.58 -16.94 13.39
C TRP A 12 12.39 -16.89 12.43
N VAL A 13 11.30 -17.61 12.73
CA VAL A 13 10.10 -17.59 11.88
C VAL A 13 9.41 -16.22 11.95
N GLY A 14 9.34 -15.64 13.16
CA GLY A 14 8.80 -14.30 13.35
C GLY A 14 9.68 -13.23 12.68
N LEU A 15 11.01 -13.38 12.78
CA LEU A 15 11.95 -12.50 12.10
C LEU A 15 11.79 -12.56 10.58
N GLY A 16 11.75 -13.76 10.00
CA GLY A 16 11.55 -13.94 8.56
C GLY A 16 10.25 -13.34 8.05
N ALA A 17 9.15 -13.53 8.80
CA ALA A 17 7.87 -12.91 8.47
C ALA A 17 7.93 -11.37 8.53
N ALA A 18 8.59 -10.80 9.53
CA ALA A 18 8.76 -9.35 9.64
C ALA A 18 9.58 -8.77 8.48
N VAL A 19 10.67 -9.45 8.07
CA VAL A 19 11.47 -9.05 6.90
C VAL A 19 10.60 -9.04 5.64
N TRP A 20 9.78 -10.08 5.43
CA TRP A 20 8.90 -10.14 4.26
C TRP A 20 7.89 -8.99 4.22
N VAL A 21 7.29 -8.66 5.37
CA VAL A 21 6.38 -7.52 5.50
C VAL A 21 7.08 -6.20 5.20
N GLN A 22 8.31 -6.01 5.69
CA GLN A 22 9.09 -4.79 5.39
C GLN A 22 9.44 -4.66 3.90
N VAL A 23 9.76 -5.76 3.22
CA VAL A 23 9.98 -5.76 1.77
C VAL A 23 8.70 -5.36 1.03
N ALA A 24 7.54 -5.89 1.43
CA ALA A 24 6.25 -5.51 0.85
C ALA A 24 5.85 -4.05 1.14
N ALA A 25 6.28 -3.50 2.29
CA ALA A 25 6.01 -2.11 2.68
C ALA A 25 6.86 -1.09 1.92
N GLY A 26 7.91 -1.48 1.19
CA GLY A 26 8.77 -0.62 0.36
C GLY A 26 8.09 -0.03 -0.89
N ASN A 27 6.78 0.01 -0.87
CA ASN A 27 5.90 0.42 -1.95
C ASN A 27 5.96 1.91 -2.38
N PRO A 28 6.26 2.88 -1.48
CA PRO A 28 6.36 4.30 -1.85
C PRO A 28 7.37 4.61 -2.96
N PHE A 29 8.42 3.79 -3.07
CA PHE A 29 9.43 3.92 -4.12
C PHE A 29 8.90 3.60 -5.53
N ASN A 30 7.70 3.02 -5.63
CA ASN A 30 7.11 2.65 -6.92
C ASN A 30 6.46 3.84 -7.64
N PHE A 31 5.99 4.88 -6.93
CA PHE A 31 5.29 6.01 -7.56
C PHE A 31 6.09 6.69 -8.67
N PRO A 32 7.38 7.03 -8.48
CA PRO A 32 8.21 7.59 -9.54
C PRO A 32 8.33 6.70 -10.78
N LEU A 33 8.25 5.37 -10.63
CA LEU A 33 8.42 4.42 -11.75
C LEU A 33 7.23 4.43 -12.71
N TYR A 34 6.00 4.49 -12.22
CA TYR A 34 4.80 4.49 -13.07
C TYR A 34 4.21 5.88 -13.33
N SER A 35 4.61 6.90 -12.56
CA SER A 35 4.09 8.27 -12.70
C SER A 35 4.24 8.86 -14.12
N PRO A 36 5.32 8.63 -14.91
CA PRO A 36 5.43 9.16 -16.26
C PRO A 36 4.44 8.51 -17.23
N THR A 37 4.25 7.19 -17.10
CA THR A 37 3.28 6.42 -17.88
C THR A 37 1.85 6.83 -17.52
N LEU A 38 1.58 7.04 -16.23
CA LEU A 38 0.28 7.51 -15.77
C LEU A 38 -0.05 8.90 -16.33
N LYS A 39 0.95 9.78 -16.39
CA LYS A 39 0.82 11.12 -16.97
C LYS A 39 0.49 11.07 -18.47
N SER A 40 1.19 10.24 -19.24
CA SER A 40 0.96 10.15 -20.69
C SER A 40 -0.39 9.49 -21.01
N VAL A 41 -0.79 8.48 -20.25
CA VAL A 41 -2.01 7.70 -20.49
C VAL A 41 -3.27 8.45 -20.04
N LEU A 42 -3.23 9.18 -18.93
CA LEU A 42 -4.38 9.93 -18.41
C LEU A 42 -4.39 11.42 -18.81
N GLY A 43 -3.39 11.89 -19.54
CA GLY A 43 -3.31 13.30 -19.97
C GLY A 43 -3.09 14.29 -18.82
N TYR A 44 -2.56 13.84 -17.69
CA TYR A 44 -2.41 14.68 -16.49
C TYR A 44 -1.36 15.79 -16.66
N SER A 45 -1.66 16.94 -16.05
CA SER A 45 -0.68 18.01 -15.90
C SER A 45 0.38 17.65 -14.84
N GLN A 46 1.54 18.31 -14.88
CA GLN A 46 2.59 18.09 -13.88
C GLN A 46 2.08 18.40 -12.46
N GLN A 47 1.22 19.41 -12.31
CA GLN A 47 0.63 19.76 -11.01
C GLN A 47 -0.29 18.67 -10.48
N GLN A 48 -1.11 18.05 -11.33
CA GLN A 48 -1.97 16.92 -10.95
C GLN A 48 -1.14 15.70 -10.52
N LEU A 49 -0.06 15.41 -11.24
CA LEU A 49 0.85 14.32 -10.88
C LEU A 49 1.55 14.58 -9.54
N THR A 50 2.00 15.82 -9.31
CA THR A 50 2.59 16.23 -8.02
C THR A 50 1.58 16.11 -6.87
N LEU A 51 0.33 16.53 -7.09
CA LEU A 51 -0.74 16.37 -6.09
C LEU A 51 -0.98 14.89 -5.75
N LEU A 52 -0.92 14.00 -6.74
CA LEU A 52 -1.04 12.57 -6.52
C LEU A 52 0.12 12.01 -5.68
N GLY A 53 1.35 12.51 -5.90
CA GLY A 53 2.50 12.20 -5.06
C GLY A 53 2.32 12.67 -3.62
N VAL A 54 1.85 13.91 -3.42
CA VAL A 54 1.54 14.43 -2.07
C VAL A 54 0.46 13.61 -1.38
N ALA A 55 -0.58 13.19 -2.10
CA ALA A 55 -1.63 12.33 -1.56
C ALA A 55 -1.08 10.96 -1.13
N ASN A 56 -0.15 10.38 -1.90
CA ASN A 56 0.55 9.15 -1.52
C ASN A 56 1.36 9.33 -0.23
N ASP A 57 2.16 10.40 -0.15
CA ASP A 57 3.00 10.70 1.02
C ASP A 57 2.14 10.93 2.28
N ILE A 58 1.02 11.64 2.14
CA ILE A 58 0.07 11.80 3.25
C ILE A 58 -0.46 10.43 3.69
N GLY A 59 -0.90 9.59 2.76
CA GLY A 59 -1.43 8.26 3.06
C GLY A 59 -0.44 7.39 3.85
N GLU A 60 0.85 7.44 3.51
CA GLU A 60 1.92 6.76 4.25
C GLU A 60 2.07 7.30 5.68
N ASN A 61 1.99 8.62 5.84
CA ASN A 61 2.12 9.27 7.14
C ASN A 61 0.89 9.07 8.06
N VAL A 62 -0.28 8.70 7.53
CA VAL A 62 -1.48 8.33 8.33
C VAL A 62 -1.41 6.88 8.84
N GLY A 63 -0.22 6.43 9.26
CA GLY A 63 -0.01 5.10 9.86
C GLY A 63 -0.64 4.89 11.24
N ILE A 64 -1.19 5.95 11.86
CA ILE A 64 -1.83 5.90 13.18
C ILE A 64 -3.04 4.96 13.19
N LEU A 65 -3.83 4.95 12.10
CA LEU A 65 -5.03 4.12 11.99
C LEU A 65 -4.71 2.61 12.01
N PRO A 66 -3.77 2.09 11.18
CA PRO A 66 -3.26 0.73 11.31
C PRO A 66 -2.70 0.41 12.70
N GLY A 67 -1.99 1.35 13.33
CA GLY A 67 -1.42 1.18 14.67
C GLY A 67 -2.48 0.94 15.74
N ILE A 68 -3.57 1.71 15.72
CA ILE A 68 -4.72 1.51 16.62
C ILE A 68 -5.43 0.19 16.29
N ALA A 69 -5.59 -0.15 15.02
CA ALA A 69 -6.22 -1.39 14.58
C ALA A 69 -5.43 -2.64 15.02
N CYS A 70 -4.09 -2.58 15.03
CA CYS A 70 -3.21 -3.65 15.51
C CYS A 70 -3.46 -4.01 16.99
N ASN A 71 -3.89 -3.04 17.80
CA ASN A 71 -4.22 -3.28 19.21
C ASN A 71 -5.56 -4.01 19.40
N LYS A 72 -6.47 -3.93 18.42
CA LYS A 72 -7.83 -4.51 18.50
C LYS A 72 -7.99 -5.79 17.68
N LEU A 73 -7.24 -5.94 16.59
CA LEU A 73 -7.37 -7.04 15.63
C LEU A 73 -6.16 -7.97 15.68
N PRO A 74 -6.33 -9.28 15.41
CA PRO A 74 -5.20 -10.19 15.30
C PRO A 74 -4.33 -9.83 14.07
N PRO A 75 -2.99 -9.94 14.17
CA PRO A 75 -2.07 -9.46 13.12
C PRO A 75 -2.33 -10.01 11.71
N TRP A 76 -2.76 -11.27 11.61
CA TRP A 76 -3.04 -11.90 10.31
C TRP A 76 -4.20 -11.21 9.57
N VAL A 77 -5.24 -10.77 10.28
CA VAL A 77 -6.37 -10.06 9.68
C VAL A 77 -5.92 -8.70 9.16
N LEU A 78 -5.10 -7.98 9.94
CA LEU A 78 -4.56 -6.69 9.53
C LEU A 78 -3.71 -6.80 8.26
N LEU A 79 -2.87 -7.84 8.18
CA LEU A 79 -2.07 -8.12 6.98
C LEU A 79 -2.93 -8.49 5.77
N MET A 80 -4.00 -9.28 5.95
CA MET A 80 -4.92 -9.63 4.87
C MET A 80 -5.67 -8.41 4.34
N ILE A 81 -6.11 -7.52 5.24
CA ILE A 81 -6.72 -6.25 4.86
C ILE A 81 -5.70 -5.43 4.06
N GLY A 82 -4.49 -5.22 4.60
CA GLY A 82 -3.43 -4.49 3.88
C GLY A 82 -3.15 -5.05 2.49
N ALA A 83 -3.02 -6.38 2.37
CA ALA A 83 -2.79 -7.05 1.10
C ALA A 83 -3.94 -6.83 0.10
N LEU A 84 -5.19 -6.86 0.56
CA LEU A 84 -6.36 -6.56 -0.28
C LEU A 84 -6.34 -5.10 -0.76
N PHE A 85 -6.05 -4.15 0.12
CA PHE A 85 -5.95 -2.74 -0.24
C PHE A 85 -4.82 -2.49 -1.26
N CYS A 86 -3.66 -3.14 -1.07
CA CYS A 86 -2.56 -3.08 -2.04
C CYS A 86 -2.97 -3.69 -3.40
N PHE A 87 -3.61 -4.85 -3.40
CA PHE A 87 -4.07 -5.49 -4.63
C PHE A 87 -5.09 -4.63 -5.39
N LEU A 88 -6.07 -4.06 -4.68
CA LEU A 88 -7.07 -3.17 -5.30
C LEU A 88 -6.44 -1.87 -5.79
N GLY A 89 -5.57 -1.22 -5.00
CA GLY A 89 -4.89 0.01 -5.40
C GLY A 89 -4.04 -0.18 -6.66
N TYR A 90 -3.18 -1.19 -6.68
CA TYR A 90 -2.38 -1.51 -7.86
C TYR A 90 -3.20 -2.03 -9.03
N GLY A 91 -4.24 -2.82 -8.78
CA GLY A 91 -5.17 -3.27 -9.80
C GLY A 91 -5.84 -2.11 -10.51
N VAL A 92 -6.29 -1.09 -9.78
CA VAL A 92 -6.88 0.13 -10.36
C VAL A 92 -5.85 0.92 -11.18
N ILE A 93 -4.63 1.09 -10.67
CA ILE A 93 -3.55 1.76 -11.42
C ILE A 93 -3.24 0.98 -12.72
N TRP A 94 -3.14 -0.34 -12.63
CA TRP A 94 -2.90 -1.21 -13.78
C TRP A 94 -4.01 -1.11 -14.83
N LEU A 95 -5.28 -1.11 -14.40
CA LEU A 95 -6.43 -0.93 -15.29
C LEU A 95 -6.42 0.44 -15.97
N ALA A 96 -6.04 1.50 -15.24
CA ALA A 96 -5.91 2.85 -15.80
C ALA A 96 -4.78 2.93 -16.84
N VAL A 97 -3.62 2.34 -16.55
CA VAL A 97 -2.46 2.30 -17.47
C VAL A 97 -2.75 1.44 -18.70
N SER A 98 -3.42 0.30 -18.53
CA SER A 98 -3.70 -0.65 -19.61
C SER A 98 -4.82 -0.20 -20.54
N GLN A 99 -5.45 0.95 -20.28
CA GLN A 99 -6.58 1.49 -21.04
C GLN A 99 -7.76 0.50 -21.19
N THR A 100 -7.77 -0.58 -20.41
CA THR A 100 -8.76 -1.66 -20.47
C THR A 100 -10.14 -1.17 -20.03
N VAL A 101 -10.15 -0.10 -19.25
CA VAL A 101 -11.34 0.70 -18.95
C VAL A 101 -11.21 2.02 -19.72
N SER A 102 -11.50 1.99 -21.03
CA SER A 102 -11.59 3.23 -21.84
C SER A 102 -12.78 4.13 -21.46
N SER A 103 -13.50 3.79 -20.39
CA SER A 103 -14.72 4.46 -19.92
C SER A 103 -14.80 4.53 -18.40
N LEU A 104 -13.76 5.03 -17.71
CA LEU A 104 -13.96 5.65 -16.40
C LEU A 104 -14.19 7.13 -16.67
N PRO A 105 -15.46 7.58 -16.72
CA PRO A 105 -15.72 8.96 -17.00
C PRO A 105 -15.41 9.76 -15.73
N PHE A 106 -14.76 10.91 -15.96
CA PHE A 106 -14.69 12.07 -15.05
C PHE A 106 -13.62 12.06 -13.94
N ILE A 107 -12.38 12.37 -14.32
CA ILE A 107 -11.62 13.44 -13.64
C ILE A 107 -11.05 14.36 -14.74
N VAL A 108 -11.92 15.26 -15.22
CA VAL A 108 -11.52 16.52 -15.88
C VAL A 108 -11.76 17.62 -14.85
#